data_AF-A0A6J7LVH1-F1
#
_entry.id   AF-A0A6J7LVH1-F1
#
_cell.length_a   1.000
_cell.length_b   1.000
_cell.length_c   1.000
_cell.angle_alpha   90.00
_cell.angle_beta   90.00
_cell.angle_gamma   90.00
#
_symmetry.space_group_name_H-M   'P 1'
#
loop_
_entity.id
_entity.type
_entity.pdbx_description
1 polymer ?
#
loop_
_entity_poly.entity_id
_entity_poly.type
_entity_poly.pdbx_seq_one_letter_code
_entity_poly.pdbx_strand_id
1 'polypeptide(L)'
;MLLAGSFGTYLSAKNAIRIGLVPRLPVLRIVSAGNVAGEGAKMVLLSGPERHGASALLREMEYLELSDRTDFNDRFVDELAFPG
;
A
#
# COMPACT_ATOMS: atom_id res chain seq x y z
N MET A 1 -2.99 9.20 1.78
CA MET A 1 -2.67 7.78 1.61
C MET A 1 -2.53 7.52 0.13
N LEU A 2 -1.40 6.93 -0.28
CA LEU A 2 -1.18 6.51 -1.65
C LEU A 2 -1.59 5.04 -1.77
N LEU A 3 -2.43 4.72 -2.76
CA LEU A 3 -2.79 3.34 -3.09
C LEU A 3 -2.10 2.95 -4.38
N ALA A 4 -1.14 2.05 -4.26
CA ALA A 4 -0.46 1.44 -5.39
C ALA A 4 -1.03 0.05 -5.68
N GLY A 5 -0.98 -0.36 -6.93
CA GLY A 5 -1.43 -1.67 -7.39
C GLY A 5 -2.02 -1.62 -8.79
N SER A 6 -2.14 -2.80 -9.41
CA SER A 6 -2.76 -2.96 -10.73
C SER A 6 -4.27 -2.70 -10.72
N PHE A 7 -4.87 -2.45 -9.54
CA PHE A 7 -6.27 -2.06 -9.37
C PHE A 7 -6.66 -0.78 -10.15
N GLY A 8 -5.67 -0.03 -10.64
CA GLY A 8 -5.83 0.93 -11.73
C GLY A 8 -6.77 2.11 -11.42
N THR A 9 -7.14 2.83 -12.47
CA THR A 9 -8.06 3.99 -12.49
C THR A 9 -9.47 3.66 -11.96
N TYR A 10 -9.75 2.41 -11.61
CA TYR A 10 -11.09 1.89 -11.31
C TYR A 10 -11.33 1.59 -9.83
N LEU A 11 -10.32 1.70 -8.96
CA LEU A 11 -10.52 1.54 -7.53
C LEU A 11 -11.27 2.75 -6.96
N SER A 12 -12.58 2.59 -6.72
CA SER A 12 -13.38 3.59 -6.02
C SER A 12 -12.96 3.64 -4.55
N ALA A 13 -12.32 4.73 -4.14
CA ALA A 13 -11.95 4.99 -2.75
C ALA A 13 -13.15 4.91 -1.80
N LYS A 14 -14.33 5.37 -2.25
CA LYS A 14 -15.58 5.24 -1.49
C LYS A 14 -15.96 3.77 -1.27
N ASN A 15 -15.83 2.93 -2.30
CA ASN A 15 -16.16 1.52 -2.17
C ASN A 15 -15.14 0.79 -1.29
N ALA A 16 -13.85 1.11 -1.43
CA ALA A 16 -12.79 0.54 -0.59
C ALA A 16 -13.02 0.84 0.90
N ILE A 17 -13.42 2.07 1.25
CA ILE A 17 -13.81 2.43 2.63
C ILE A 17 -15.04 1.63 3.05
N ARG A 18 -16.07 1.53 2.18
CA ARG A 18 -17.33 0.85 2.50
C ARG A 18 -17.12 -0.63 2.85
N ILE A 19 -16.23 -1.32 2.15
CA ILE A 19 -15.94 -2.74 2.40
C ILE A 19 -14.85 -2.97 3.45
N GLY A 20 -14.37 -1.93 4.14
CA GLY A 20 -13.33 -2.08 5.17
C GLY A 20 -11.91 -2.33 4.64
N LEU A 21 -11.69 -2.26 3.32
CA LEU A 21 -10.37 -2.50 2.71
C LEU A 21 -9.32 -1.44 3.13
N VAL A 22 -9.78 -0.21 3.37
CA VAL A 22 -8.93 0.91 3.79
C VAL A 22 -9.57 1.65 4.95
N PRO A 23 -8.78 2.33 5.80
CA PRO A 23 -9.31 3.08 6.93
C PRO A 23 -10.33 4.14 6.52
N ARG A 24 -11.29 4.43 7.42
CA ARG A 24 -12.28 5.51 7.24
C ARG A 24 -11.59 6.87 7.26
N LEU A 25 -11.31 7.40 6.09
CA LEU A 25 -10.67 8.70 5.86
C LEU A 25 -11.44 9.49 4.78
N PRO A 26 -11.32 10.83 4.73
CA PRO A 26 -11.89 11.60 3.64
C PRO A 26 -11.39 11.09 2.28
N VAL A 27 -12.31 10.86 1.33
CA VAL A 27 -12.02 10.31 0.00
C VAL A 27 -10.91 11.10 -0.71
N LEU A 28 -10.89 12.43 -0.55
CA LEU A 28 -9.88 13.32 -1.12
C LEU A 28 -8.45 13.05 -0.62
N ARG A 29 -8.28 12.33 0.50
CA ARG A 29 -6.96 11.94 1.04
C ARG A 29 -6.47 10.60 0.49
N ILE A 30 -7.25 9.93 -0.36
CA ILE A 30 -6.91 8.65 -0.97
C ILE A 30 -6.56 8.92 -2.44
N VAL A 31 -5.29 8.72 -2.78
CA VAL A 31 -4.77 8.98 -4.13
C VAL A 31 -4.29 7.66 -4.73
N SER A 32 -4.80 7.31 -5.91
CA SER A 32 -4.32 6.14 -6.65
C SER A 32 -2.99 6.49 -7.33
N ALA A 33 -1.96 5.71 -7.05
CA ALA A 33 -0.62 5.84 -7.63
C ALA A 33 -0.37 4.84 -8.76
N GLY A 34 -1.33 3.95 -9.05
CA GLY A 34 -1.23 2.95 -10.12
C GLY A 34 -0.10 1.94 -9.91
N ASN A 35 0.54 1.51 -11.00
CA ASN A 35 1.64 0.54 -10.95
C ASN A 35 2.98 1.21 -10.61
N VAL A 36 3.15 1.61 -9.35
CA VAL A 36 4.39 2.26 -8.87
C VAL A 36 5.61 1.32 -8.96
N ALA A 37 5.41 0.00 -8.90
CA ALA A 37 6.50 -0.97 -9.04
C ALA A 37 7.08 -0.91 -10.45
N GLY A 38 6.23 -0.86 -11.48
CA GLY A 38 6.63 -0.70 -12.87
C GLY A 38 7.28 0.65 -13.16
N GLU A 39 6.74 1.73 -12.60
CA GLU A 39 7.35 3.06 -12.73
C GLU A 39 8.72 3.13 -12.03
N GLY A 40 8.83 2.62 -10.81
CA GLY A 40 10.09 2.55 -10.08
C GLY A 40 11.16 1.72 -10.79
N ALA A 41 10.77 0.59 -11.40
CA ALA A 41 11.67 -0.22 -12.21
C ALA A 41 12.25 0.57 -13.40
N LYS A 42 11.41 1.34 -14.10
CA LYS A 42 11.85 2.22 -15.19
C LYS A 42 12.81 3.30 -14.71
N MET A 43 12.50 3.95 -13.59
CA MET A 43 13.34 5.00 -12.99
C MET A 43 14.73 4.48 -12.64
N VAL A 44 14.81 3.36 -11.93
CA VAL A 44 16.08 2.75 -11.51
C VAL A 44 16.87 2.23 -12.72
N LEU A 45 16.18 1.69 -13.73
CA LEU A 45 16.80 1.21 -14.96
C LEU A 45 17.50 2.34 -15.72
N LEU A 46 16.83 3.50 -15.84
CA LEU A 46 17.27 4.61 -16.67
C LEU A 46 18.16 5.62 -15.93
N SER A 47 18.25 5.57 -14.61
CA SER A 47 18.95 6.60 -13.84
C SER A 47 19.77 6.07 -12.66
N GLY A 48 21.05 6.47 -12.63
CA GLY A 48 22.02 6.12 -11.60
C GLY A 48 21.66 6.70 -10.22
N PRO A 49 21.36 8.00 -10.07
CA PRO A 49 20.95 8.58 -8.79
C PRO A 49 19.74 7.88 -8.16
N GLU A 50 18.70 7.58 -8.94
CA GLU A 50 17.47 6.92 -8.51
C GLU A 50 17.77 5.50 -8.03
N ARG A 51 18.69 4.80 -8.69
CA ARG A 51 19.19 3.51 -8.25
C ARG A 51 19.89 3.60 -6.89
N HIS A 52 20.77 4.59 -6.70
CA HIS A 52 21.42 4.82 -5.41
C HIS A 52 20.42 5.19 -4.32
N GLY A 53 19.44 6.04 -4.64
CA GLY A 53 18.36 6.40 -3.73
C GLY A 53 17.52 5.19 -3.30
N ALA A 54 17.15 4.32 -4.23
CA ALA A 54 16.45 3.07 -3.92
C ALA A 54 17.29 2.15 -3.00
N SER A 55 18.60 2.03 -3.25
CA SER A 55 19.49 1.26 -2.38
C SER A 55 19.65 1.86 -0.98
N ALA A 56 19.62 3.19 -0.86
CA ALA A 56 19.65 3.85 0.45
C ALA A 56 18.33 3.60 1.22
N LEU A 57 17.18 3.73 0.55
CA LEU A 57 15.87 3.45 1.15
C LEU A 57 15.78 2.02 1.68
N LEU A 58 16.31 1.03 0.96
CA LEU A 58 16.32 -0.36 1.41
C LEU A 58 17.05 -0.57 2.75
N ARG A 59 18.01 0.29 3.10
CA ARG A 59 18.74 0.21 4.39
C ARG A 59 17.94 0.77 5.56
N GLU A 60 16.97 1.63 5.28
CA GLU A 60 16.10 2.28 6.28
C GLU A 60 14.79 1.51 6.50
N MET A 61 14.46 0.56 5.61
CA MET A 61 13.23 -0.24 5.71
C MET A 61 13.41 -1.40 6.69
N GLU A 62 12.50 -1.50 7.65
CA GLU A 62 12.41 -2.62 8.57
C GLU A 62 11.34 -3.61 8.11
N TYR A 63 11.66 -4.91 8.14
CA TYR A 63 10.70 -5.97 7.93
C TYR A 63 10.00 -6.32 9.25
N LEU A 64 8.68 -6.23 9.26
CA LEU A 64 7.85 -6.65 10.39
C LEU A 64 7.11 -7.94 10.03
N GLU A 65 7.47 -9.04 10.67
CA GLU A 65 6.78 -10.32 10.54
C GLU A 65 5.44 -10.27 11.28
N LEU A 66 4.34 -10.49 10.56
CA LEU A 66 2.99 -10.41 11.10
C LEU A 66 2.42 -11.78 11.47
N SER A 67 2.92 -12.87 10.89
CA SER A 67 2.40 -14.21 11.14
C SER A 67 2.61 -14.69 12.58
N ASP A 68 3.68 -14.24 13.23
CA ASP A 68 4.01 -14.62 14.62
C ASP A 68 3.43 -13.66 15.66
N ARG A 69 2.65 -12.66 15.24
CA ARG A 69 2.06 -11.65 16.11
C ARG A 69 0.62 -12.00 16.46
N THR A 70 0.38 -12.28 17.73
CA THR A 70 -0.97 -12.59 18.25
C THR A 70 -1.93 -11.42 18.08
N ASP A 71 -1.46 -10.18 18.29
CA ASP A 71 -2.28 -8.97 18.13
C ASP A 71 -2.69 -8.68 16.68
N PHE A 72 -1.94 -9.20 15.70
CA PHE A 72 -2.33 -9.13 14.30
C PHE A 72 -3.42 -10.17 13.97
N ASN A 73 -3.30 -11.40 14.47
CA ASN A 73 -4.28 -12.45 14.22
C ASN A 73 -5.66 -12.07 14.78
N ASP A 74 -5.71 -11.60 16.03
CA ASP A 74 -6.94 -11.14 16.67
C ASP A 74 -7.62 -10.04 15.83
N ARG A 75 -6.85 -9.02 15.43
CA ARG A 75 -7.36 -7.94 14.56
C ARG A 75 -7.80 -8.41 13.19
N PHE A 76 -7.09 -9.38 12.60
CA PHE A 76 -7.46 -9.92 11.30
C PHE A 76 -8.80 -10.62 11.37
N VAL A 77 -9.03 -11.45 12.40
CA VAL A 77 -10.31 -12.14 12.62
C VAL A 77 -11.44 -11.14 12.86
N ASP A 78 -11.19 -10.10 13.66
CA ASP A 78 -12.18 -9.04 13.94
C ASP A 78 -12.61 -8.27 12.69
N GLU A 79 -11.71 -8.11 11.71
CA GLU A 79 -11.93 -7.32 10.48
C GLU A 79 -12.29 -8.19 9.26
N LEU A 80 -12.50 -9.51 9.41
CA LEU A 80 -12.90 -10.41 8.31
C LEU A 80 -14.31 -10.09 7.77
N ALA A 81 -15.21 -9.65 8.64
CA ALA A 81 -16.57 -9.30 8.27
C ALA A 81 -16.59 -7.91 7.60
N PHE A 82 -17.39 -7.75 6.55
CA PHE A 82 -17.59 -6.43 5.98
C PHE A 82 -18.20 -5.48 7.02
N PRO A 83 -17.74 -4.22 7.08
CA PRO A 83 -18.36 -3.23 7.95
C PRO A 83 -19.85 -3.09 7.62
N GLY A 84 -20.69 -3.14 8.67
CA GLY A 84 -22.11 -2.80 8.58
C GLY A 84 -22.37 -1.34 8.23
#